data_AF-A0A6G0VZN8-F1
#
_entry.id   AF-A0A6G0VZN8-F1
#
_cell.length_a   1.000
_cell.length_b   1.000
_cell.length_c   1.000
_cell.angle_alpha   90.00
_cell.angle_beta   90.00
_cell.angle_gamma   90.00
#
_symmetry.space_group_name_H-M   'P 1'
#
loop_
_entity.id
_entity.type
_entity.pdbx_description
1 polymer ?
#
loop_
_entity_poly.entity_id
_entity_poly.type
_entity_poly.pdbx_seq_one_letter_code
_entity_poly.pdbx_strand_id
1 'polypeptide(L)'
;MAEDEERLRRITRVLQLNTVKRATVIAQIQSVYDMGVRVRTDHSLASVYFFYVADLDSLWHELVSFDMTVLNCLFELNRVDEYSPALRSSMRELVDVSKTVLAQIGPMGTEFTAPSDVSSKAHPTTCDQFLVRRRLSVANVLLFRVEYVGL
;
A
#
# COMPACT_ATOMS: atom_id res chain seq x y z
N MET A 1 11.67 -20.36 39.17
CA MET A 1 13.12 -20.36 38.86
C MET A 1 13.35 -20.85 37.42
N ALA A 2 13.39 -22.16 37.12
CA ALA A 2 13.70 -22.64 35.76
C ALA A 2 12.63 -22.30 34.70
N GLU A 3 11.35 -22.29 35.08
CA GLU A 3 10.24 -21.91 34.20
C GLU A 3 10.26 -20.42 33.84
N ASP A 4 10.58 -19.56 34.80
CA ASP A 4 10.69 -18.12 34.60
C ASP A 4 11.83 -17.77 33.64
N GLU A 5 12.98 -18.42 33.79
CA GLU A 5 14.11 -18.26 32.86
C GLU A 5 13.76 -18.67 31.44
N GLU A 6 13.07 -19.80 31.26
CA GLU A 6 12.65 -20.25 29.94
C GLU A 6 11.60 -19.31 29.33
N ARG A 7 10.66 -18.79 30.13
CA ARG A 7 9.72 -17.75 29.69
C ARG A 7 10.47 -16.51 29.20
N LEU A 8 11.45 -16.02 29.97
CA LEU A 8 12.26 -14.85 29.59
C LEU A 8 13.06 -15.08 28.30
N ARG A 9 13.63 -16.29 28.11
CA ARG A 9 14.31 -16.66 26.86
C ARG A 9 13.36 -16.63 25.67
N ARG A 10 12.15 -17.16 25.81
CA ARG A 10 11.15 -17.14 24.73
C ARG A 10 10.76 -15.72 24.35
N ILE A 11 10.46 -14.87 25.33
CA ILE A 11 10.11 -13.47 25.09
C ILE A 11 11.26 -12.74 24.38
N THR A 12 12.50 -12.97 24.80
CA THR A 12 13.69 -12.37 24.19
C THR A 12 13.85 -12.78 22.71
N ARG A 13 13.63 -14.06 22.37
CA ARG A 13 13.67 -14.52 20.97
C ARG A 13 12.57 -13.88 20.13
N VAL A 14 11.36 -13.75 20.67
CA VAL A 14 10.24 -13.08 19.99
C VAL A 14 10.54 -11.59 19.77
N LEU A 15 11.12 -10.90 20.77
CA LEU A 15 11.54 -9.52 20.65
C LEU A 15 12.57 -9.34 19.52
N GLN A 16 13.61 -10.17 19.49
CA GLN A 16 14.65 -10.13 18.47
C GLN A 16 14.07 -10.34 17.07
N LEU A 17 13.26 -11.38 16.90
CA LEU A 17 12.61 -11.69 15.62
C LEU A 17 11.75 -10.52 15.13
N ASN A 18 10.89 -9.97 15.99
CA ASN A 18 10.00 -8.88 15.59
C ASN A 18 10.75 -7.56 15.38
N THR A 19 11.87 -7.34 16.07
CA THR A 19 12.74 -6.18 15.82
C THR A 19 13.31 -6.23 14.40
N VAL A 20 13.79 -7.40 13.96
CA VAL A 20 14.30 -7.60 12.60
C VAL A 20 13.18 -7.41 11.58
N LYS A 21 12.02 -8.05 11.78
CA LYS A 21 10.87 -7.89 10.87
C LYS A 21 10.41 -6.43 10.76
N ARG A 22 10.33 -5.73 11.89
CA ARG A 22 10.01 -4.30 11.94
C ARG A 22 11.02 -3.48 11.13
N ALA A 23 12.32 -3.73 11.29
CA ALA A 23 13.37 -3.04 10.55
C ALA A 23 13.29 -3.28 9.03
N THR A 24 12.99 -4.52 8.61
CA THR A 24 12.79 -4.86 7.20
C THR A 24 11.64 -4.06 6.58
N VAL A 25 10.49 -4.01 7.24
CA VAL A 25 9.32 -3.28 6.74
C VAL A 25 9.59 -1.77 6.70
N ILE A 26 10.29 -1.22 7.70
CA ILE A 26 10.74 0.19 7.69
C ILE A 26 11.57 0.49 6.45
N ALA A 27 12.56 -0.34 6.15
CA ALA A 27 13.41 -0.17 4.97
C ALA A 27 12.61 -0.23 3.66
N GLN A 28 11.58 -1.09 3.59
CA GLN A 28 10.69 -1.16 2.43
C GLN A 28 9.86 0.11 2.27
N ILE A 29 9.24 0.62 3.34
CA ILE A 29 8.47 1.88 3.31
C ILE A 29 9.37 3.04 2.87
N GLN A 30 10.58 3.13 3.43
CA GLN A 30 11.57 4.15 3.06
C GLN A 30 11.96 4.06 1.58
N SER A 31 12.19 2.85 1.06
CA SER A 31 12.51 2.61 -0.35
C SER A 31 11.40 3.10 -1.29
N VAL A 32 10.13 2.84 -0.94
CA VAL A 32 9.00 3.37 -1.74
C VAL A 32 8.97 4.89 -1.70
N TYR A 33 9.15 5.49 -0.52
CA TYR A 33 9.24 6.95 -0.40
C TYR A 33 10.37 7.55 -1.27
N ASP A 34 11.57 6.98 -1.22
CA ASP A 34 12.72 7.42 -2.01
C ASP A 34 12.44 7.31 -3.51
N MET A 35 11.73 6.26 -3.94
CA MET A 35 11.24 6.15 -5.31
C MET A 35 10.27 7.27 -5.65
N GLY A 36 9.35 7.61 -4.75
CA GLY A 36 8.42 8.74 -4.91
C GLY A 36 9.14 10.07 -5.10
N VAL A 37 10.23 10.30 -4.37
CA VAL A 37 11.09 11.49 -4.58
C VAL A 37 11.67 11.50 -5.99
N ARG A 38 12.17 10.35 -6.47
CA ARG A 38 12.76 10.22 -7.82
C ARG A 38 11.75 10.40 -8.95
N VAL A 39 10.52 9.93 -8.76
CA VAL A 39 9.47 10.02 -9.80
C VAL A 39 9.09 11.47 -10.12
N ARG A 40 9.30 12.40 -9.18
CA ARG A 40 9.11 13.84 -9.42
C ARG A 40 10.07 14.40 -10.47
N THR A 41 11.25 13.80 -10.63
CA THR A 41 12.26 14.20 -11.62
C THR A 41 12.30 13.28 -12.83
N ASP A 42 11.93 12.01 -12.65
CA ASP A 42 11.94 10.99 -13.69
C ASP A 42 10.57 10.31 -13.77
N HIS A 43 9.70 10.86 -14.62
CA HIS A 43 8.34 10.36 -14.82
C HIS A 43 8.28 8.97 -15.46
N SER A 44 9.38 8.43 -16.00
CA SER A 44 9.40 7.06 -16.53
C SER A 44 9.19 6.01 -15.44
N LEU A 45 9.48 6.36 -14.18
CA LEU A 45 9.30 5.50 -13.01
C LEU A 45 7.87 5.49 -12.47
N ALA A 46 6.96 6.33 -13.01
CA ALA A 46 5.61 6.51 -12.48
C ALA A 46 4.79 5.22 -12.43
N SER A 47 4.87 4.39 -13.47
CA SER A 47 4.16 3.12 -13.55
C SER A 47 4.65 2.13 -12.50
N VAL A 48 5.97 2.03 -12.34
CA VAL A 48 6.61 1.17 -11.33
C VAL A 48 6.25 1.65 -9.92
N TYR A 49 6.29 2.96 -9.70
CA TYR A 49 5.94 3.57 -8.42
C TYR A 49 4.48 3.32 -8.03
N PHE A 50 3.54 3.37 -8.99
CA PHE A 50 2.13 3.04 -8.76
C PHE A 50 1.97 1.65 -8.13
N PHE A 51 2.69 0.64 -8.62
CA PHE A 51 2.64 -0.71 -8.06
C PHE A 51 3.15 -0.75 -6.62
N TYR A 52 4.29 -0.13 -6.34
CA TYR A 52 4.86 -0.13 -4.97
C TYR A 52 3.99 0.61 -3.96
N VAL A 53 3.31 1.68 -4.37
CA VAL A 53 2.38 2.42 -3.49
C VAL A 53 1.13 1.60 -3.18
N ALA A 54 0.70 0.70 -4.06
CA ALA A 54 -0.45 -0.19 -3.82
C ALA A 54 -0.20 -1.14 -2.62
N ASP A 55 1.03 -1.57 -2.42
CA ASP A 55 1.41 -2.47 -1.32
C ASP A 55 1.65 -1.74 0.01
N LEU A 56 1.68 -0.41 0.00
CA LEU A 56 2.11 0.42 1.13
C LEU A 56 1.18 0.29 2.35
N ASP A 57 -0.12 0.07 2.14
CA ASP A 57 -1.06 -0.18 3.23
C ASP A 57 -0.80 -1.54 3.90
N SER A 58 -0.46 -2.57 3.13
CA SER A 58 -0.09 -3.88 3.67
C SER A 58 1.17 -3.76 4.54
N LEU A 59 2.20 -3.09 4.02
CA LEU A 59 3.44 -2.81 4.77
C LEU A 59 3.15 -2.01 6.04
N TRP A 60 2.27 -1.02 5.99
CA TRP A 60 1.87 -0.27 7.17
C TRP A 60 1.21 -1.15 8.24
N HIS A 61 0.30 -2.05 7.84
CA HIS A 61 -0.34 -2.97 8.78
C HIS A 61 0.65 -3.96 9.39
N GLU A 62 1.59 -4.48 8.61
CA GLU A 62 2.68 -5.33 9.12
C GLU A 62 3.56 -4.58 10.12
N LEU A 63 3.95 -3.34 9.81
CA LEU A 63 4.72 -2.50 10.71
C LEU A 63 4.02 -2.33 12.06
N VAL A 64 2.73 -1.97 12.05
CA VAL A 64 1.94 -1.80 13.27
C VAL A 64 1.89 -3.10 14.09
N SER A 65 1.70 -4.24 13.42
CA SER A 65 1.66 -5.56 14.07
C SER A 65 3.00 -5.91 14.75
N PHE A 66 4.12 -5.78 14.03
CA PHE A 66 5.44 -6.05 14.59
C PHE A 66 5.81 -5.06 15.70
N ASP A 67 5.49 -3.78 15.53
CA ASP A 67 5.77 -2.75 16.50
C ASP A 67 4.99 -2.94 17.81
N MET A 68 3.71 -3.33 17.73
CA MET A 68 2.93 -3.74 18.91
C MET A 68 3.50 -4.98 19.60
N THR A 69 3.97 -5.96 18.82
CA THR A 69 4.61 -7.16 19.38
C THR A 69 5.92 -6.82 20.10
N VAL A 70 6.73 -5.92 19.53
CA VAL A 70 7.95 -5.40 20.17
C VAL A 70 7.61 -4.68 21.49
N LEU A 71 6.62 -3.78 21.47
CA LEU A 71 6.19 -3.06 22.67
C LEU A 71 5.74 -4.03 23.78
N ASN A 72 4.93 -5.03 23.45
CA ASN A 72 4.48 -6.04 24.41
C ASN A 72 5.66 -6.82 25.00
N CYS A 73 6.64 -7.22 24.18
CA CYS A 73 7.82 -7.92 24.68
C CYS A 73 8.69 -7.04 25.58
N LEU A 74 8.86 -5.76 25.24
CA LEU A 74 9.59 -4.80 26.07
C LEU A 74 8.87 -4.55 27.40
N PHE A 75 7.53 -4.50 27.40
CA PHE A 75 6.73 -4.41 28.62
C PHE A 75 6.96 -5.62 29.54
N GLU A 76 6.85 -6.83 29.01
CA GLU A 76 7.10 -8.07 29.76
C GLU A 76 8.53 -8.20 30.30
N LEU A 77 9.51 -7.59 29.61
CA LEU A 77 10.91 -7.55 30.04
C LEU A 77 11.24 -6.34 30.92
N ASN A 78 10.26 -5.47 31.23
CA ASN A 78 10.45 -4.23 31.98
C ASN A 78 11.50 -3.27 31.34
N ARG A 79 11.46 -3.15 30.01
CA ARG A 79 12.39 -2.35 29.16
C ARG A 79 11.63 -1.38 28.24
N VAL A 80 10.50 -0.84 28.71
CA VAL A 80 9.60 0.01 27.92
C VAL A 80 10.27 1.32 27.51
N ASP A 81 11.26 1.78 28.27
CA ASP A 81 12.09 2.96 27.98
C ASP A 81 12.88 2.83 26.67
N GLU A 82 13.11 1.61 26.17
CA GLU A 82 13.73 1.38 24.86
C GLU A 82 12.75 1.58 23.68
N TYR A 83 11.45 1.69 23.94
CA TYR A 83 10.45 1.88 22.90
C TYR A 83 10.41 3.34 22.43
N SER A 84 10.49 3.53 21.11
CA SER A 84 10.37 4.86 20.48
C SER A 84 8.99 5.06 19.86
N PRO A 85 8.10 5.87 20.45
CA PRO A 85 6.78 6.16 19.88
C PRO A 85 6.87 7.01 18.60
N ALA A 86 7.93 7.80 18.45
CA ALA A 86 8.13 8.69 17.29
C ALA A 86 8.31 7.90 15.98
N LEU A 87 8.82 6.67 16.05
CA LEU A 87 9.03 5.82 14.88
C LEU A 87 7.74 5.60 14.10
N ARG A 88 6.63 5.31 14.81
CA ARG A 88 5.34 5.03 14.18
C ARG A 88 4.81 6.25 13.43
N SER A 89 4.89 7.44 14.03
CA SER A 89 4.46 8.69 13.38
C SER A 89 5.30 9.00 12.15
N SER A 90 6.62 8.87 12.23
CA SER A 90 7.50 9.13 11.08
C SER A 90 7.23 8.18 9.92
N MET A 91 6.99 6.89 10.20
CA MET A 91 6.65 5.94 9.13
C MET A 91 5.27 6.23 8.52
N ARG A 92 4.29 6.67 9.32
CA ARG A 92 2.97 7.08 8.79
C ARG A 92 3.10 8.24 7.82
N GLU A 93 3.90 9.24 8.18
CA GLU A 93 4.16 10.40 7.32
C GLU A 93 4.75 9.97 5.97
N LEU A 94 5.74 9.07 5.94
CA LEU A 94 6.29 8.56 4.68
C LEU A 94 5.23 7.83 3.84
N VAL A 95 4.35 7.06 4.47
CA VAL A 95 3.24 6.38 3.79
C VAL A 95 2.29 7.40 3.14
N ASP A 96 1.89 8.43 3.89
CA ASP A 96 0.98 9.47 3.42
C ASP A 96 1.59 10.32 2.30
N VAL A 97 2.86 10.72 2.45
CA VAL A 97 3.56 11.49 1.42
C VAL A 97 3.69 10.66 0.14
N SER A 98 4.01 9.37 0.24
CA SER A 98 4.15 8.50 -0.93
C SER A 98 2.84 8.41 -1.72
N LYS A 99 1.72 8.21 -1.03
CA LYS A 99 0.39 8.20 -1.65
C LYS A 99 0.03 9.55 -2.27
N THR A 100 0.38 10.65 -1.61
CA THR A 100 0.16 12.00 -2.12
C THR A 100 0.94 12.25 -3.40
N VAL A 101 2.20 11.80 -3.47
CA VAL A 101 3.01 11.87 -4.69
C VAL A 101 2.32 11.13 -5.83
N LEU A 102 1.80 9.94 -5.60
CA LEU A 102 1.09 9.19 -6.64
C LEU A 102 -0.15 9.94 -7.15
N ALA A 103 -0.92 10.55 -6.24
CA ALA A 103 -2.08 11.35 -6.60
C ALA A 103 -1.72 12.58 -7.44
N GLN A 104 -0.53 13.16 -7.23
CA GLN A 104 -0.03 14.29 -8.04
C GLN A 104 0.45 13.86 -9.43
N ILE A 105 0.79 12.59 -9.62
CA ILE A 105 1.29 12.05 -10.89
C ILE A 105 0.13 11.65 -11.84
N GLY A 106 -1.09 11.43 -11.33
CA GLY A 106 -2.25 11.05 -12.16
C GLY A 106 -3.26 12.18 -12.43
N PRO A 107 -4.03 12.14 -13.54
CA PRO A 107 -3.66 11.75 -14.89
C PRO A 107 -3.22 13.01 -15.68
N MET A 108 -1.92 13.28 -15.78
CA MET A 108 -1.41 14.23 -16.77
C MET A 108 -1.37 13.52 -18.14
N GLY A 109 -2.53 13.24 -18.74
CA GLY A 109 -2.58 12.41 -19.95
C GLY A 109 -3.95 11.95 -20.42
N THR A 110 -4.93 12.86 -20.52
CA THR A 110 -5.93 12.83 -21.60
C THR A 110 -6.60 14.20 -21.68
N GLU A 111 -5.82 15.23 -22.01
CA GLU A 111 -6.39 16.28 -22.86
C GLU A 111 -6.65 15.61 -24.22
N PHE A 112 -7.80 14.95 -24.33
CA PHE A 112 -8.40 14.70 -25.63
C PHE A 112 -8.80 16.09 -26.12
N THR A 113 -7.90 16.76 -26.83
CA THR A 113 -8.23 17.95 -27.59
C THR A 113 -9.29 17.50 -28.58
N ALA A 114 -10.55 17.74 -28.26
CA ALA A 114 -11.63 17.58 -29.20
C ALA A 114 -11.30 18.49 -30.39
N PRO A 115 -11.21 17.98 -31.64
CA PRO A 115 -11.20 18.86 -32.78
C PRO A 115 -12.56 19.56 -32.80
N SER A 116 -12.53 20.83 -32.41
CA SER A 116 -13.65 21.75 -32.50
C SER A 116 -13.76 22.18 -33.96
N ASP A 117 -14.64 21.55 -34.73
CA ASP A 117 -15.11 22.11 -35.99
C ASP A 117 -16.59 22.49 -35.86
N VAL A 118 -16.81 23.78 -36.11
CA VAL A 118 -18.05 24.53 -35.95
C VAL A 118 -18.79 24.60 -37.28
N SER A 119 -20.11 24.32 -37.22
CA SER A 119 -21.20 24.78 -38.13
C SER A 119 -21.32 24.07 -39.50
N SER A 120 -22.50 23.66 -39.99
CA SER A 120 -23.78 24.35 -39.94
C SER A 120 -24.98 23.49 -40.42
N LYS A 121 -26.18 23.83 -39.91
CA LYS A 121 -27.56 23.74 -40.48
C LYS A 121 -28.43 22.45 -40.35
N ALA A 122 -29.50 22.60 -39.54
CA ALA A 122 -30.95 22.35 -39.77
C ALA A 122 -31.44 20.95 -40.25
N HIS A 123 -32.56 20.34 -39.82
CA HIS A 123 -33.59 20.47 -38.77
C HIS A 123 -34.38 19.10 -38.78
N PRO A 124 -35.50 18.88 -38.06
CA PRO A 124 -35.73 17.69 -37.23
C PRO A 124 -36.61 16.58 -37.84
N THR A 125 -36.41 15.33 -37.42
CA THR A 125 -37.44 14.28 -37.53
C THR A 125 -37.40 13.35 -36.33
N THR A 126 -38.49 13.39 -35.58
CA THR A 126 -38.93 12.43 -34.57
C THR A 126 -38.83 10.99 -35.10
N CYS A 127 -38.19 10.10 -34.34
CA CYS A 127 -38.52 8.68 -34.34
C CYS A 127 -38.10 8.04 -33.01
N ASP A 128 -38.92 7.11 -32.56
CA ASP A 128 -39.15 6.72 -31.18
C ASP A 128 -37.95 6.17 -30.37
N GLN A 129 -38.07 6.40 -29.08
CA GLN A 129 -37.38 5.70 -28.01
C GLN A 129 -37.67 4.19 -28.09
N PHE A 130 -36.62 3.38 -27.89
CA PHE A 130 -36.54 2.20 -27.01
C PHE A 130 -35.64 1.08 -27.60
N LEU A 131 -34.68 0.68 -26.75
CA LEU A 131 -33.93 -0.58 -26.70
C LEU A 131 -32.68 -0.74 -27.58
N VAL A 132 -31.50 -0.52 -26.98
CA VAL A 132 -30.50 -1.61 -26.89
C VAL A 132 -30.01 -1.74 -25.44
N ARG A 133 -30.25 -2.95 -24.94
CA ARG A 133 -29.86 -3.54 -23.65
C ARG A 133 -28.37 -3.37 -23.31
N ARG A 134 -28.06 -3.18 -22.02
CA ARG A 134 -27.04 -3.99 -21.31
C ARG A 134 -27.36 -4.04 -19.82
N ARG A 135 -28.01 -5.13 -19.41
CA ARG A 135 -27.97 -5.72 -18.07
C ARG A 135 -27.22 -7.05 -18.18
N LEU A 136 -26.55 -7.42 -17.08
CA LEU A 136 -25.74 -8.62 -16.75
C LEU A 136 -24.25 -8.27 -16.65
N SER A 137 -23.66 -8.13 -15.45
CA SER A 137 -23.42 -9.11 -14.36
C SER A 137 -22.10 -9.87 -14.56
N VAL A 138 -21.58 -10.43 -13.47
CA VAL A 138 -20.33 -11.22 -13.27
C VAL A 138 -19.18 -10.31 -12.80
N ALA A 139 -18.88 -10.11 -11.51
CA ALA A 139 -18.66 -11.09 -10.44
C ALA A 139 -17.71 -12.22 -10.86
N ASN A 140 -16.40 -11.94 -10.95
CA ASN A 140 -15.32 -12.92 -10.82
C ASN A 140 -13.95 -12.25 -10.94
N VAL A 141 -13.29 -11.98 -9.81
CA VAL A 141 -11.85 -12.23 -9.64
C VAL A 141 -11.61 -12.59 -8.17
N LEU A 142 -11.98 -13.81 -7.79
CA LEU A 142 -11.47 -14.48 -6.61
C LEU A 142 -11.21 -15.94 -7.01
N LEU A 143 -10.11 -16.50 -6.49
CA LEU A 143 -9.54 -17.84 -6.70
C LEU A 143 -8.44 -17.96 -7.77
N PHE A 144 -7.23 -17.53 -7.39
CA PHE A 144 -6.05 -18.36 -7.64
C PHE A 144 -5.68 -19.07 -6.33
N ARG A 145 -6.14 -20.32 -6.19
CA ARG A 145 -5.56 -21.29 -5.23
C ARG A 145 -4.69 -22.23 -6.06
N VAL A 146 -3.39 -21.99 -6.03
CA VAL A 146 -2.38 -22.90 -6.55
C VAL A 146 -2.15 -23.95 -5.46
N GLU A 147 -2.63 -25.16 -5.67
CA GLU A 147 -2.12 -26.34 -4.98
C GLU A 147 -1.09 -27.01 -5.88
N TYR A 148 0.12 -27.15 -5.34
CA TYR A 148 1.21 -27.91 -5.93
C TYR A 148 1.57 -29.03 -4.95
N VAL A 149 1.92 -30.19 -5.54
CA VAL A 149 2.56 -31.40 -4.98
C VAL A 149 1.58 -32.43 -4.37
N GLY A 150 1.60 -33.71 -4.74
CA GLY A 150 2.55 -34.46 -5.57
C GLY A 150 2.18 -35.95 -5.65
N LEU A 151 3.09 -36.69 -6.31
CA LEU A 151 3.25 -38.15 -6.43
C LEU A 151 2.57 -39.02 -5.37
#